data_AF-A0A9W5VS92-F1
#
_entry.id   AF-A0A9W5VS92-F1
#
_cell.length_a   1.000
_cell.length_b   1.000
_cell.length_c   1.000
_cell.angle_alpha   90.00
_cell.angle_beta   90.00
_cell.angle_gamma   90.00
#
_symmetry.space_group_name_H-M   'P 1'
#
loop_
_entity.id
_entity.type
_entity.pdbx_description
1 polymer ?
#
loop_
_entity_poly.entity_id
_entity_poly.type
_entity_poly.pdbx_seq_one_letter_code
_entity_poly.pdbx_strand_id
1 'polypeptide(L)'
;MPKGYDSVEEFKAVVGYVDAHLNASPKHNIINKGLAGGTHMKGIDYDVLGFPIFKGEDVKFTHKLDESLFIAKDDAQFEECTRQLKAAINKGEIPRDIFTPKQLKMIELELPRIVDLTWHHHQVPGKMQLVVSAKHSVNHLGGNKLWGGGIR
;
A
#
# COMPACT_ATOMS: atom_id res chain seq x y z
N MET A 1 18.49 7.89 -3.87
CA MET A 1 17.34 7.29 -3.19
C MET A 1 16.93 6.05 -3.96
N PRO A 2 16.76 4.88 -3.31
CA PRO A 2 16.33 3.66 -3.97
C PRO A 2 14.96 3.84 -4.65
N LYS A 3 14.77 3.17 -5.79
CA LYS A 3 13.51 3.24 -6.54
C LYS A 3 12.36 2.70 -5.68
N GLY A 4 11.24 3.43 -5.61
CA GLY A 4 10.05 3.05 -4.82
C GLY A 4 9.97 3.64 -3.41
N TYR A 5 10.90 4.53 -3.05
CA TYR A 5 10.95 5.22 -1.75
C TYR A 5 10.97 6.72 -1.97
N ASP A 6 10.53 7.51 -0.98
CA ASP A 6 10.56 8.97 -1.03
C ASP A 6 11.81 9.54 -0.34
N SER A 7 12.48 8.74 0.51
CA SER A 7 13.71 9.12 1.20
C SER A 7 14.62 7.91 1.52
N VAL A 8 15.85 8.20 1.94
CA VAL A 8 16.77 7.16 2.42
C VAL A 8 16.31 6.62 3.78
N GLU A 9 15.67 7.46 4.59
CA GLU A 9 15.14 7.14 5.90
C GLU A 9 13.98 6.14 5.80
N GLU A 10 13.08 6.33 4.83
CA GLU A 10 12.03 5.34 4.53
C GLU A 10 12.62 3.99 4.15
N PHE A 11 13.63 4.00 3.27
CA PHE A 11 14.28 2.76 2.85
C PHE A 11 14.95 2.03 4.01
N LYS A 12 15.69 2.76 4.87
CA LYS A 12 16.32 2.19 6.06
C LYS A 12 15.29 1.59 7.02
N ALA A 13 14.16 2.27 7.22
CA ALA A 13 13.08 1.73 8.05
C ALA A 13 12.56 0.41 7.48
N VAL A 14 12.30 0.33 6.17
CA VAL A 14 11.85 -0.91 5.53
C VAL A 14 12.84 -2.04 5.68
N VAL A 15 14.13 -1.77 5.48
CA VAL A 15 15.18 -2.78 5.69
C VAL A 15 15.12 -3.34 7.11
N GLY A 16 14.98 -2.48 8.13
CA GLY A 16 14.85 -2.92 9.53
C GLY A 16 13.65 -3.83 9.77
N TYR A 17 12.48 -3.51 9.21
CA TYR A 17 11.29 -4.37 9.32
C TYR A 17 11.42 -5.69 8.54
N VAL A 18 12.07 -5.65 7.39
CA VAL A 18 12.37 -6.85 6.60
C VAL A 18 13.32 -7.78 7.37
N ASP A 19 14.38 -7.24 7.95
CA ASP A 19 15.33 -8.02 8.76
C ASP A 19 14.64 -8.63 9.98
N ALA A 20 13.81 -7.87 10.70
CA ALA A 20 13.02 -8.39 11.81
C ALA A 20 12.08 -9.52 11.35
N HIS A 21 11.39 -9.35 10.22
CA HIS A 21 10.51 -10.36 9.65
C HIS A 21 11.27 -11.65 9.30
N LEU A 22 12.39 -11.55 8.58
CA LEU A 22 13.19 -12.71 8.18
C LEU A 22 13.82 -13.44 9.38
N ASN A 23 14.27 -12.70 10.39
CA ASN A 23 14.86 -13.27 11.60
C ASN A 23 13.84 -13.94 12.54
N ALA A 24 12.55 -13.56 12.46
CA ALA A 24 11.52 -14.14 13.30
C ALA A 24 11.21 -15.62 13.00
N SER A 25 11.52 -16.10 11.79
CA SER A 25 11.31 -17.51 11.43
C SER A 25 12.08 -17.90 10.16
N PRO A 26 12.71 -19.09 10.11
CA PRO A 26 13.38 -19.57 8.90
C PRO A 26 12.40 -19.85 7.74
N LYS A 27 11.09 -19.86 8.00
CA LYS A 27 10.05 -20.01 6.95
C LYS A 27 9.68 -18.67 6.30
N HIS A 28 10.02 -17.54 6.92
CA HIS A 28 9.71 -16.23 6.39
C HIS A 28 10.60 -15.92 5.18
N ASN A 29 10.00 -15.32 4.16
CA ASN A 29 10.69 -14.95 2.94
C ASN A 29 10.09 -13.70 2.31
N ILE A 30 10.86 -13.05 1.44
CA ILE A 30 10.33 -12.07 0.50
C ILE A 30 9.93 -12.83 -0.76
N ILE A 31 8.62 -12.90 -1.03
CA ILE A 31 8.03 -13.73 -2.10
C ILE A 31 8.68 -13.48 -3.47
N ASN A 32 9.00 -12.22 -3.79
CA ASN A 32 9.51 -11.81 -5.10
C ASN A 32 10.97 -11.35 -5.07
N LYS A 33 11.80 -11.85 -4.14
CA LYS A 33 13.23 -11.46 -4.06
C LYS A 33 14.01 -11.63 -5.37
N GLY A 34 13.63 -12.61 -6.20
CA GLY A 34 14.25 -12.84 -7.52
C GLY A 34 13.86 -11.82 -8.59
N LEU A 35 12.85 -10.99 -8.33
CA LEU A 35 12.38 -9.94 -9.24
C LEU A 35 12.98 -8.56 -8.91
N ALA A 36 13.81 -8.49 -7.86
CA ALA A 36 14.36 -7.25 -7.34
C ALA A 36 15.06 -6.41 -8.42
N GLY A 37 14.71 -5.12 -8.49
CA GLY A 37 15.25 -4.17 -9.46
C GLY A 37 14.73 -4.29 -10.90
N GLY A 38 13.87 -5.26 -11.21
CA GLY A 38 13.32 -5.47 -12.56
C GLY A 38 11.87 -5.01 -12.75
N THR A 39 11.39 -5.14 -13.99
CA THR A 39 9.98 -4.95 -14.38
C THR A 39 9.43 -6.30 -14.83
N HIS A 40 8.28 -6.72 -14.28
CA HIS A 40 7.75 -8.06 -14.53
C HIS A 40 6.24 -8.02 -14.85
N MET A 41 5.54 -9.17 -14.74
CA MET A 41 4.14 -9.37 -15.15
C MET A 41 3.24 -8.14 -14.93
N LYS A 42 2.41 -7.82 -15.93
CA LYS A 42 1.49 -6.65 -15.96
C LYS A 42 2.17 -5.27 -15.96
N GLY A 43 3.49 -5.22 -16.19
CA GLY A 43 4.26 -3.99 -16.26
C GLY A 43 4.55 -3.37 -14.89
N ILE A 44 4.52 -4.18 -13.82
CA ILE A 44 4.81 -3.73 -12.46
C ILE A 44 6.32 -3.80 -12.23
N ASP A 45 6.88 -2.66 -11.81
CA ASP A 45 8.27 -2.56 -11.37
C ASP A 45 8.43 -3.11 -9.96
N TYR A 46 9.62 -3.62 -9.64
CA TYR A 46 9.98 -4.08 -8.31
C TYR A 46 11.14 -3.27 -7.76
N ASP A 47 11.10 -2.99 -6.47
CA ASP A 47 12.20 -2.32 -5.79
C ASP A 47 13.41 -3.25 -5.60
N VAL A 48 14.46 -2.72 -4.99
CA VAL A 48 15.72 -3.47 -4.76
C VAL A 48 15.59 -4.62 -3.76
N LEU A 49 14.47 -4.72 -3.03
CA LEU A 49 14.16 -5.80 -2.10
C LEU A 49 13.18 -6.82 -2.70
N GLY A 50 12.51 -6.47 -3.80
CA GLY A 50 11.50 -7.30 -4.46
C GLY A 50 10.05 -6.96 -4.06
N PHE A 51 9.77 -5.76 -3.55
CA PHE A 51 8.39 -5.28 -3.36
C PHE A 51 7.87 -4.60 -4.63
N PRO A 52 6.58 -4.76 -4.98
CA PRO A 52 6.00 -4.12 -6.14
C PRO A 52 5.92 -2.59 -5.94
N ILE A 53 6.22 -1.85 -7.01
CA ILE A 53 6.12 -0.40 -7.07
C ILE A 53 4.89 -0.05 -7.92
N PHE A 54 3.80 0.30 -7.26
CA PHE A 54 2.64 0.92 -7.91
C PHE A 54 2.89 2.42 -8.08
N LYS A 55 2.61 2.96 -9.28
CA LYS A 55 2.89 4.35 -9.63
C LYS A 55 1.93 4.87 -10.71
N GLY A 56 1.91 6.18 -10.90
CA GLY A 56 1.10 6.83 -11.93
C GLY A 56 -0.39 6.53 -11.76
N GLU A 57 -1.08 6.23 -12.86
CA GLU A 57 -2.54 6.01 -12.86
C GLU A 57 -2.99 4.76 -12.07
N ASP A 58 -2.06 3.85 -11.76
CA ASP A 58 -2.33 2.65 -10.96
C ASP A 58 -2.54 2.98 -9.47
N VAL A 59 -2.11 4.17 -9.01
CA VAL A 59 -2.29 4.67 -7.63
C VAL A 59 -3.27 5.84 -7.64
N LYS A 60 -4.38 5.72 -6.91
CA LYS A 60 -5.43 6.74 -6.80
C LYS A 60 -5.23 7.67 -5.61
N PHE A 61 -4.61 7.16 -4.55
CA PHE A 61 -4.35 7.92 -3.33
C PHE A 61 -3.22 7.28 -2.52
N THR A 62 -2.48 8.09 -1.77
CA THR A 62 -1.51 7.62 -0.79
C THR A 62 -1.78 8.33 0.54
N HIS A 63 -1.76 7.57 1.62
CA HIS A 63 -1.97 8.09 2.97
C HIS A 63 -0.96 7.49 3.94
N LYS A 64 -0.57 8.26 4.95
CA LYS A 64 0.24 7.79 6.07
C LYS A 64 -0.69 7.62 7.27
N LEU A 65 -0.97 6.38 7.64
CA LEU A 65 -1.73 6.05 8.83
C LEU A 65 -1.05 6.60 10.09
N ASP A 66 -1.88 6.96 11.06
CA ASP A 66 -1.43 7.19 12.44
C ASP A 66 -0.91 5.87 13.04
N GLU A 67 0.15 5.95 13.85
CA GLU A 67 0.78 4.77 14.46
C GLU A 67 -0.18 3.99 15.36
N SER A 68 -1.16 4.66 15.99
CA SER A 68 -2.20 4.01 16.80
C SER A 68 -3.06 3.02 16.01
N LEU A 69 -3.10 3.14 14.67
CA LEU A 69 -3.86 2.27 13.78
C LEU A 69 -3.01 1.16 13.14
N PHE A 70 -1.70 1.12 13.37
CA PHE A 70 -0.84 0.15 12.68
C PHE A 70 -1.25 -1.30 12.95
N ILE A 71 -1.67 -1.61 14.18
CA ILE A 71 -2.11 -2.96 14.59
C ILE A 71 -3.64 -3.11 14.65
N ALA A 72 -4.39 -2.21 14.01
CA ALA A 72 -5.82 -2.34 13.86
C ALA A 72 -6.18 -3.38 12.77
N LYS A 73 -7.44 -3.83 12.73
CA LYS A 73 -7.94 -4.69 11.65
C LYS A 73 -7.94 -3.95 10.32
N ASP A 74 -7.88 -4.70 9.22
CA ASP A 74 -7.84 -4.14 7.86
C ASP A 74 -9.01 -3.18 7.65
N ASP A 75 -10.23 -3.58 8.03
CA ASP A 75 -11.42 -2.73 7.83
C ASP A 75 -11.31 -1.39 8.57
N ALA A 76 -10.76 -1.35 9.79
CA ALA A 76 -10.58 -0.09 10.53
C ALA A 76 -9.51 0.81 9.89
N GLN A 77 -8.39 0.22 9.43
CA GLN A 77 -7.36 0.96 8.70
C GLN A 77 -7.91 1.52 7.39
N PHE A 78 -8.71 0.73 6.67
CA PHE A 78 -9.28 1.09 5.39
C PHE A 78 -10.38 2.14 5.51
N GLU A 79 -11.22 2.07 6.54
CA GLU A 79 -12.20 3.12 6.86
C GLU A 79 -11.51 4.47 7.09
N GLU A 80 -10.44 4.49 7.90
CA GLU A 80 -9.66 5.71 8.10
C GLU A 80 -9.05 6.21 6.78
N CYS A 81 -8.45 5.33 5.99
CA CYS A 81 -7.88 5.71 4.70
C CYS A 81 -8.95 6.27 3.73
N THR A 82 -10.16 5.68 3.69
CA THR A 82 -11.27 6.19 2.86
C THR A 82 -11.77 7.53 3.36
N ARG A 83 -11.85 7.75 4.69
CA ARG A 83 -12.19 9.06 5.27
C ARG A 83 -11.19 10.15 4.88
N GLN A 84 -9.90 9.83 4.90
CA GLN A 84 -8.84 10.75 4.49
C GLN A 84 -8.88 11.03 2.98
N LEU A 85 -9.18 10.02 2.16
CA LEU A 85 -9.42 10.22 0.72
C LEU A 85 -10.61 11.16 0.46
N LYS A 86 -11.73 10.95 1.14
CA LYS A 86 -12.90 11.84 1.06
C LYS A 86 -12.55 13.28 1.42
N ALA A 87 -11.78 13.47 2.50
CA ALA A 87 -11.32 14.80 2.91
C ALA A 87 -10.43 15.46 1.84
N ALA A 88 -9.48 14.71 1.26
CA ALA A 88 -8.60 15.20 0.19
C ALA A 88 -9.39 15.58 -1.08
N ILE A 89 -10.39 14.77 -1.45
CA ILE A 89 -11.31 15.10 -2.55
C ILE A 89 -12.08 16.40 -2.28
N ASN A 90 -12.62 16.56 -1.06
CA ASN A 90 -13.39 17.74 -0.70
C ASN A 90 -12.54 19.02 -0.65
N LYS A 91 -11.24 18.89 -0.38
CA LYS A 91 -10.26 19.99 -0.46
C LYS A 91 -9.78 20.28 -1.88
N GLY A 92 -10.14 19.45 -2.86
CA GLY A 92 -9.65 19.56 -4.24
C GLY A 92 -8.20 19.08 -4.44
N GLU A 93 -7.62 18.41 -3.44
CA GLU A 93 -6.26 17.84 -3.53
C GLU A 93 -6.24 16.61 -4.45
N ILE A 94 -7.36 15.90 -4.52
CA ILE A 94 -7.56 14.75 -5.42
C ILE A 94 -8.74 15.05 -6.36
N PRO A 95 -8.54 14.99 -7.69
CA PRO A 95 -9.61 15.21 -8.65
C PRO A 95 -10.71 14.15 -8.53
N ARG A 96 -11.98 14.56 -8.59
CA ARG A 96 -13.13 13.64 -8.50
C ARG A 96 -13.29 12.76 -9.74
N ASP A 97 -12.84 13.23 -10.90
CA ASP A 97 -13.02 12.60 -12.21
C ASP A 97 -12.14 11.37 -12.43
N ILE A 98 -11.14 11.12 -11.57
CA ILE A 98 -10.37 9.87 -11.58
C ILE A 98 -11.15 8.68 -10.99
N PHE A 99 -12.34 8.94 -10.41
CA PHE A 99 -13.22 7.95 -9.81
C PHE A 99 -14.54 7.82 -10.57
N THR A 100 -15.05 6.60 -10.67
CA THR A 100 -16.39 6.38 -11.23
C THR A 100 -17.48 6.88 -10.27
N PRO A 101 -18.71 7.18 -10.74
CA PRO A 101 -19.82 7.58 -9.86
C PRO A 101 -20.09 6.59 -8.72
N LYS A 102 -19.91 5.28 -8.99
CA LYS A 102 -20.07 4.23 -7.97
C LYS A 102 -18.96 4.31 -6.92
N GLN A 103 -17.71 4.50 -7.33
CA GLN A 103 -16.58 4.68 -6.40
C GLN A 103 -16.75 5.93 -5.55
N LEU A 104 -17.13 7.06 -6.15
CA LEU A 104 -17.42 8.29 -5.41
C LEU A 104 -18.50 8.06 -4.34
N LYS A 105 -19.61 7.40 -4.67
CA LYS A 105 -20.64 7.06 -3.68
C LYS A 105 -20.10 6.25 -2.50
N MET A 106 -19.21 5.28 -2.77
CA MET A 106 -18.61 4.45 -1.72
C MET A 106 -17.63 5.24 -0.85
N ILE A 107 -16.88 6.18 -1.44
CA ILE A 107 -15.98 7.10 -0.74
C ILE A 107 -16.78 8.06 0.14
N GLU A 108 -17.88 8.62 -0.35
CA GLU A 108 -18.74 9.52 0.44
C GLU A 108 -19.35 8.82 1.67
N LEU A 109 -19.65 7.51 1.53
CA LEU A 109 -20.11 6.63 2.60
C LEU A 109 -18.98 6.10 3.49
N GLU A 110 -17.72 6.49 3.25
CA GLU A 110 -16.54 6.08 4.02
C GLU A 110 -16.36 4.55 4.09
N LEU A 111 -16.77 3.82 3.06
CA LEU A 111 -16.68 2.36 3.06
C LEU A 111 -15.21 1.90 3.04
N PRO A 112 -14.84 0.86 3.81
CA PRO A 112 -13.47 0.33 3.80
C PRO A 112 -13.06 -0.24 2.44
N ARG A 113 -14.01 -0.71 1.64
CA ARG A 113 -13.75 -1.38 0.37
C ARG A 113 -14.45 -0.62 -0.74
N ILE A 114 -13.70 -0.24 -1.76
CA ILE A 114 -14.18 0.52 -2.91
C ILE A 114 -14.12 -0.39 -4.14
N VAL A 115 -15.17 -0.40 -4.96
CA VAL A 115 -15.24 -1.28 -6.12
C VAL A 115 -14.06 -1.04 -7.08
N ASP A 116 -13.46 -2.12 -7.56
CA ASP A 116 -12.31 -2.16 -8.49
C ASP A 116 -11.01 -1.51 -7.97
N LEU A 117 -10.98 -1.09 -6.70
CA LEU A 117 -9.81 -0.56 -6.02
C LEU A 117 -9.46 -1.41 -4.79
N THR A 118 -8.18 -1.40 -4.40
CA THR A 118 -7.68 -2.13 -3.23
C THR A 118 -6.81 -1.22 -2.40
N TRP A 119 -7.04 -1.18 -1.09
CA TRP A 119 -6.07 -0.62 -0.16
C TRP A 119 -4.88 -1.57 -0.03
N HIS A 120 -3.71 -1.08 -0.45
CA HIS A 120 -2.44 -1.77 -0.42
C HIS A 120 -1.61 -1.25 0.77
N HIS A 121 -1.27 -2.16 1.70
CA HIS A 121 -0.25 -1.90 2.72
C HIS A 121 1.13 -1.90 2.06
N HIS A 122 1.70 -0.71 1.88
CA HIS A 122 3.05 -0.54 1.35
C HIS A 122 4.09 -1.05 2.36
N GLN A 123 5.28 -1.44 1.89
CA GLN A 123 6.35 -1.93 2.76
C GLN A 123 6.88 -0.87 3.73
N VAL A 124 6.75 0.42 3.38
CA VAL A 124 7.02 1.55 4.28
C VAL A 124 5.97 1.58 5.40
N PRO A 125 6.37 1.58 6.69
CA PRO A 125 5.44 1.53 7.81
C PRO A 125 4.34 2.57 7.73
N GLY A 126 3.07 2.16 7.92
CA GLY A 126 1.91 3.04 7.87
C GLY A 126 1.57 3.65 6.51
N LYS A 127 2.38 3.45 5.47
CA LYS A 127 2.08 3.98 4.13
C LYS A 127 1.04 3.07 3.47
N MET A 128 -0.10 3.65 3.15
CA MET A 128 -1.23 3.01 2.51
C MET A 128 -1.42 3.59 1.12
N GLN A 129 -1.72 2.75 0.14
CA GLN A 129 -1.99 3.18 -1.23
C GLN A 129 -3.34 2.62 -1.69
N LEU A 130 -4.21 3.46 -2.24
CA LEU A 130 -5.38 2.99 -2.95
C LEU A 130 -4.98 2.70 -4.40
N VAL A 131 -4.98 1.44 -4.80
CA VAL A 131 -4.49 1.01 -6.12
C VAL A 131 -5.57 0.33 -6.94
N VAL A 132 -5.40 0.30 -8.26
CA VAL A 132 -6.29 -0.44 -9.17
C VAL A 132 -6.17 -1.95 -8.89
N SER A 133 -7.29 -2.61 -8.55
CA SER A 133 -7.29 -4.02 -8.11
C SER A 133 -6.70 -4.97 -9.16
N ALA A 134 -6.93 -4.71 -10.44
CA ALA A 134 -6.38 -5.52 -11.54
C ALA A 134 -4.84 -5.52 -11.57
N LYS A 135 -4.22 -4.44 -11.11
CA LYS A 135 -2.75 -4.27 -11.03
C LYS A 135 -2.18 -4.84 -9.75
N HIS A 136 -2.93 -4.76 -8.65
CA HIS A 136 -2.56 -5.30 -7.34
C HIS A 136 -2.57 -6.84 -7.26
N SER A 137 -3.05 -7.53 -8.30
CA SER A 137 -3.13 -9.00 -8.36
C SER A 137 -1.77 -9.73 -8.55
N VAL A 138 -0.68 -9.09 -8.15
CA VAL A 138 0.65 -9.72 -8.03
C VAL A 138 0.78 -10.28 -6.61
N ASN A 139 1.24 -11.52 -6.46
CA ASN A 139 1.46 -12.10 -5.14
C ASN A 139 2.73 -11.48 -4.52
N HIS A 140 2.64 -10.88 -3.33
CA HIS A 140 3.77 -10.23 -2.66
C HIS A 140 3.65 -10.30 -1.14
N LEU A 141 4.78 -10.07 -0.45
CA LEU A 141 4.79 -9.86 0.99
C LEU A 141 4.18 -8.47 1.26
N GLY A 142 2.93 -8.42 1.73
CA GLY A 142 2.26 -7.16 2.03
C GLY A 142 2.81 -6.48 3.28
N GLY A 143 2.79 -5.14 3.31
CA GLY A 143 3.29 -4.32 4.42
C GLY A 143 2.65 -4.62 5.78
N ASN A 144 1.39 -5.06 5.80
CA ASN A 144 0.72 -5.49 7.03
C ASN A 144 1.52 -6.59 7.77
N LYS A 145 2.14 -7.52 7.05
CA LYS A 145 2.99 -8.56 7.67
C LYS A 145 4.32 -8.02 8.23
N LEU A 146 4.76 -6.86 7.76
CA LEU A 146 5.99 -6.22 8.22
C LEU A 146 5.73 -5.36 9.45
N TRP A 147 4.75 -4.45 9.38
CA TRP A 147 4.54 -3.43 10.41
C TRP A 147 3.14 -3.44 11.03
N GLY A 148 2.17 -4.15 10.43
CA GLY A 148 0.78 -4.20 10.89
C GLY A 148 0.40 -5.45 11.70
N GLY A 149 1.38 -6.27 12.07
CA GLY A 149 1.16 -7.48 12.87
C GLY A 149 0.49 -8.64 12.12
N GLY A 150 0.22 -8.52 10.82
CA GLY A 150 -0.47 -9.55 10.04
C GLY A 150 -1.98 -9.65 10.33
N ILE A 151 -2.55 -8.65 11.00
CA ILE A 151 -3.96 -8.63 11.44
C ILE A 151 -4.84 -8.25 10.25
N ARG A 152 -5.89 -9.03 9.97
CA ARG A 152 -6.86 -8.78 8.89
C ARG A 152 -8.27 -8.69 9.42
#